data_AF-A0A7C2DVL9-F1
#
_entry.id   AF-A0A7C2DVL9-F1
#
_cell.length_a   1.000
_cell.length_b   1.000
_cell.length_c   1.000
_cell.angle_alpha   90.00
_cell.angle_beta   90.00
_cell.angle_gamma   90.00
#
_symmetry.space_group_name_H-M   'P 1'
#
loop_
_entity.id
_entity.type
_entity.pdbx_description
1 polymer ?
#
loop_
_entity_poly.entity_id
_entity_poly.type
_entity_poly.pdbx_seq_one_letter_code
_entity_poly.pdbx_strand_id
1 'polypeptide(L)'
;MRRADTVFALLLLAGAGIMVREALRLPIAWTAIGPGAGFFPFWLSLVVALQGVIVLVRSLRVPAPPGREAAFVEREAWKPLLIAFLPMVAVIAAMNYLGIYIGGALYLAGYMIFVGRHHWTTVILVSVLLPLALFFLFERWFLLPMPKGLILEYLLFGR
;
A
#
# COMPACT_ATOMS: atom_id res chain seq x y z
N MET A 1 5.12 24.06 12.24
CA MET A 1 5.09 23.63 10.82
C MET A 1 6.45 23.21 10.27
N ARG A 2 7.45 24.10 10.14
CA ARG A 2 8.76 23.75 9.53
C ARG A 2 9.38 22.44 10.04
N ARG A 3 9.38 22.18 11.35
CA ARG A 3 9.89 20.91 11.91
C ARG A 3 9.09 19.70 11.44
N ALA A 4 7.77 19.80 11.39
CA ALA A 4 6.91 18.70 10.96
C ALA A 4 6.98 18.44 9.45
N ASP A 5 7.04 19.49 8.63
CA ASP A 5 7.24 19.37 7.18
C ASP A 5 8.60 18.75 6.86
N THR A 6 9.64 19.15 7.58
CA THR A 6 10.98 18.54 7.46
C THR A 6 10.97 17.08 7.91
N VAL A 7 10.33 16.76 9.04
CA VAL A 7 10.20 15.35 9.49
C VAL A 7 9.45 14.52 8.45
N PHE A 8 8.34 15.02 7.92
CA PHE A 8 7.58 14.32 6.89
C PHE A 8 8.38 14.13 5.61
N ALA A 9 9.08 15.16 5.15
CA ALA A 9 9.96 15.05 3.98
C ALA A 9 11.06 14.00 4.20
N LEU A 10 11.67 13.96 5.39
CA LEU A 10 12.65 12.94 5.75
C LEU A 10 12.03 11.54 5.78
N LEU A 11 10.80 11.39 6.29
CA LEU A 11 10.07 10.11 6.26
C LEU A 11 9.75 9.66 4.83
N LEU A 12 9.34 10.57 3.95
CA LEU A 12 9.11 10.26 2.53
C LEU A 12 10.41 9.83 1.84
N LEU A 13 11.52 10.53 2.09
CA LEU A 13 12.83 10.20 1.54
C LEU A 13 13.34 8.85 2.05
N ALA A 14 13.18 8.58 3.35
CA ALA A 14 13.54 7.29 3.95
C ALA A 14 12.69 6.16 3.37
N GLY A 15 11.36 6.35 3.29
CA GLY A 15 10.44 5.40 2.69
C GLY A 15 10.76 5.12 1.21
N ALA A 16 11.01 6.17 0.42
CA ALA A 16 11.44 6.03 -0.96
C ALA A 16 12.76 5.28 -1.09
N GLY A 17 13.74 5.57 -0.22
CA GLY A 17 15.01 4.83 -0.19
C GLY A 17 14.83 3.34 0.11
N ILE A 18 13.94 2.98 1.04
CA ILE A 18 13.56 1.59 1.30
C ILE A 18 12.91 0.97 0.05
N MET A 19 11.96 1.68 -0.58
CA MET A 19 11.29 1.18 -1.79
C MET A 19 12.26 0.97 -2.95
N VAL A 20 13.19 1.90 -3.21
CA VAL A 20 14.25 1.73 -4.21
C VAL A 20 15.07 0.48 -3.89
N ARG A 21 15.50 0.30 -2.63
CA ARG A 21 16.30 -0.85 -2.21
C ARG A 21 15.59 -2.17 -2.48
N GLU A 22 14.31 -2.26 -2.15
CA GLU A 22 13.52 -3.47 -2.40
C GLU A 22 13.23 -3.67 -3.90
N ALA A 23 12.94 -2.60 -4.64
CA ALA A 23 12.72 -2.66 -6.08
C ALA A 23 13.95 -3.13 -6.86
N LEU A 24 15.16 -2.72 -6.44
CA LEU A 24 16.43 -3.15 -7.04
C LEU A 24 16.75 -4.63 -6.84
N ARG A 25 16.05 -5.33 -5.92
CA ARG A 25 16.14 -6.79 -5.78
C ARG A 25 15.33 -7.52 -6.85
N LEU A 26 14.50 -6.81 -7.61
CA LEU A 26 13.61 -7.33 -8.64
C LEU A 26 14.04 -6.79 -10.02
N PRO A 27 13.67 -7.46 -11.13
CA PRO A 27 13.91 -6.93 -12.46
C PRO A 27 13.18 -5.59 -12.65
N ILE A 28 13.93 -4.50 -12.80
CA ILE A 28 13.40 -3.14 -13.03
C ILE A 28 13.27 -2.79 -14.52
N ALA A 29 13.91 -3.56 -15.41
CA ALA A 29 13.90 -3.30 -16.84
C ALA A 29 12.71 -3.99 -17.52
N TRP A 30 12.51 -3.65 -18.80
CA TRP A 30 11.57 -4.36 -19.65
C TRP A 30 12.08 -5.78 -19.92
N THR A 31 11.19 -6.75 -19.80
CA THR A 31 11.45 -8.17 -20.07
C THR A 31 10.74 -8.60 -21.36
N ALA A 32 10.96 -9.83 -21.81
CA ALA A 32 10.31 -10.37 -23.01
C ALA A 32 8.77 -10.34 -22.95
N ILE A 33 8.18 -10.26 -21.76
CA ILE A 33 6.74 -10.36 -21.52
C ILE A 33 6.15 -9.06 -20.96
N GLY A 34 6.96 -7.98 -20.85
CA GLY A 34 6.54 -6.70 -20.29
C GLY A 34 7.47 -6.17 -19.18
N PRO A 35 7.06 -5.12 -18.45
CA PRO A 35 7.87 -4.54 -17.38
C PRO A 35 8.08 -5.56 -16.25
N GLY A 36 9.31 -5.68 -15.74
CA GLY A 36 9.60 -6.56 -14.63
C GLY A 36 8.89 -6.11 -13.33
N ALA A 37 8.80 -7.01 -12.35
CA ALA A 37 8.09 -6.76 -11.08
C ALA A 37 8.65 -5.57 -10.28
N GLY A 38 9.94 -5.24 -10.47
CA GLY A 38 10.58 -4.08 -9.84
C GLY A 38 10.35 -2.76 -10.56
N PHE A 39 9.88 -2.78 -11.82
CA PHE A 39 9.72 -1.59 -12.66
C PHE A 39 8.82 -0.54 -11.99
N PHE A 40 7.60 -0.93 -11.64
CA PHE A 40 6.63 0.01 -11.05
C PHE A 40 7.08 0.54 -9.67
N PRO A 41 7.48 -0.31 -8.70
CA PRO A 41 7.99 0.16 -7.40
C PRO A 41 9.19 1.11 -7.52
N PHE A 42 10.11 0.84 -8.47
CA PHE A 42 11.27 1.68 -8.70
C PHE A 42 10.86 3.08 -9.16
N TRP A 43 10.10 3.21 -10.26
CA TRP A 43 9.70 4.52 -10.77
C TRP A 43 8.81 5.29 -9.80
N LEU A 44 7.89 4.60 -9.12
CA LEU A 44 7.07 5.21 -8.08
C LEU A 44 7.93 5.78 -6.95
N SER A 45 8.93 5.03 -6.49
CA SER A 45 9.83 5.47 -5.42
C SER A 45 10.66 6.70 -5.81
N LEU A 46 11.08 6.83 -7.08
CA LEU A 46 11.78 8.03 -7.57
C LEU A 46 10.87 9.27 -7.54
N VAL A 47 9.60 9.12 -7.94
CA VAL A 47 8.63 10.22 -7.86
C VAL A 47 8.39 10.61 -6.40
N VAL A 48 8.23 9.64 -5.51
CA VAL A 48 8.07 9.90 -4.06
C VAL A 48 9.31 10.59 -3.49
N ALA A 49 10.52 10.15 -3.87
CA ALA A 49 11.77 10.78 -3.46
C ALA A 49 11.83 12.25 -3.95
N LEU A 50 11.47 12.50 -5.21
CA LEU A 50 11.41 13.85 -5.77
C LEU A 50 10.45 14.75 -4.98
N GLN A 51 9.25 14.26 -4.66
CA GLN A 51 8.30 15.00 -3.83
C GLN A 51 8.88 15.27 -2.42
N GLY A 52 9.55 14.29 -1.82
CA GLY A 52 10.27 14.47 -0.55
C GLY A 52 11.32 15.58 -0.61
N VAL A 53 12.14 15.62 -1.67
CA VAL A 53 13.12 16.70 -1.89
C VAL A 53 12.42 18.05 -2.04
N ILE A 54 11.35 18.14 -2.82
CA ILE A 54 10.61 19.39 -3.02
C ILE A 54 10.06 19.93 -1.69
N VAL A 55 9.44 19.07 -0.88
CA VAL A 55 8.90 19.45 0.44
C VAL A 55 10.04 19.88 1.38
N LEU A 56 11.17 19.16 1.39
CA LEU A 56 12.33 19.50 2.21
C LEU A 56 12.93 20.86 1.81
N VAL A 57 13.12 21.11 0.51
CA VAL A 57 13.64 22.39 0.01
C VAL A 57 12.68 23.53 0.37
N ARG A 58 11.37 23.31 0.25
CA ARG A 58 10.36 24.29 0.61
C ARG A 58 10.35 24.59 2.10
N SER A 59 10.47 23.57 2.96
CA SER A 59 10.46 23.74 4.43
C SER A 59 11.69 24.51 4.93
N LEU A 60 12.81 24.40 4.21
CA LEU A 60 14.05 25.11 4.53
C LEU A 60 14.12 26.53 3.97
N ARG A 61 13.59 26.76 2.75
CA ARG A 61 13.75 28.04 2.03
C ARG A 61 12.59 29.02 2.20
N VAL A 62 11.37 28.55 2.49
CA VAL A 62 10.19 29.43 2.56
C VAL A 62 9.86 29.79 4.01
N PRO A 63 9.83 31.09 4.36
CA PRO A 63 9.37 31.51 5.67
C PRO A 63 7.94 31.08 5.96
N ALA A 64 7.70 30.51 7.14
CA ALA A 64 6.35 30.18 7.55
C ALA A 64 5.57 31.49 7.72
N PRO A 65 4.37 31.63 7.13
CA PRO A 65 3.52 32.78 7.38
C PRO A 65 3.23 32.89 8.89
N PRO A 66 3.27 34.10 9.48
CA PRO A 66 2.90 34.28 10.88
C PRO A 66 1.47 33.77 11.12
N GLY A 67 1.27 33.00 12.20
CA GLY A 67 -0.04 32.46 12.61
C GLY A 67 -0.42 31.08 12.06
N ARG A 68 0.41 30.44 11.23
CA ARG A 68 0.17 29.07 10.76
C ARG A 68 0.86 28.04 11.68
N GLU A 69 0.26 27.77 12.83
CA GLU A 69 0.58 26.63 13.70
C GLU A 69 -0.37 25.45 13.48
N ALA A 70 -0.92 25.27 12.27
CA ALA A 70 -1.73 24.09 11.98
C ALA A 70 -0.90 22.79 12.16
N ALA A 71 -1.51 21.80 12.82
CA ALA A 71 -0.93 20.50 13.03
C ALA A 71 -0.66 19.79 11.69
N PHE A 72 0.42 19.02 11.62
CA PHE A 72 0.81 18.26 10.42
C PHE A 72 -0.28 17.29 9.95
N VAL A 73 -1.00 16.70 10.90
CA VAL A 73 -2.26 16.00 10.68
C VAL A 73 -3.27 16.65 11.61
N GLU A 74 -4.37 17.14 11.04
CA GLU A 74 -5.48 17.66 11.83
C GLU A 74 -5.96 16.60 12.82
N ARG A 75 -6.32 17.02 14.04
CA ARG A 75 -6.70 16.09 15.11
C ARG A 75 -7.84 15.14 14.68
N GLU A 76 -8.70 15.62 13.79
CA GLU A 76 -9.84 14.92 13.23
C GLU A 76 -9.45 13.88 12.15
N ALA A 77 -8.32 14.08 11.47
CA ALA A 77 -7.83 13.20 10.40
C ALA A 77 -7.08 11.96 10.92
N TRP A 78 -6.62 11.96 12.17
CA TRP A 78 -5.89 10.82 12.76
C TRP A 78 -6.71 9.55 12.84
N LYS A 79 -7.98 9.65 13.23
CA LYS A 79 -8.84 8.48 13.40
C LYS A 79 -9.10 7.76 12.06
N PRO A 80 -9.55 8.44 10.99
CA PRO A 80 -9.67 7.81 9.67
C PRO A 80 -8.36 7.22 9.16
N LEU A 81 -7.23 7.93 9.35
CA LEU A 81 -5.91 7.46 8.95
C LEU A 81 -5.57 6.12 9.60
N LEU A 82 -5.69 6.04 10.93
CA LEU A 82 -5.35 4.82 11.68
C LEU A 82 -6.31 3.68 11.37
N ILE A 83 -7.60 3.95 11.18
CA ILE A 83 -8.60 2.92 10.84
C ILE A 83 -8.29 2.29 9.48
N ALA A 84 -7.75 3.03 8.51
CA ALA A 84 -7.33 2.47 7.24
C ALA A 84 -5.94 1.81 7.32
N PHE A 85 -4.99 2.47 7.97
CA PHE A 85 -3.59 2.05 7.99
C PHE A 85 -3.34 0.79 8.83
N LEU A 86 -3.92 0.70 10.02
CA LEU A 86 -3.63 -0.39 10.95
C LEU A 86 -4.08 -1.77 10.42
N PRO A 87 -5.29 -1.92 9.84
CA PRO A 87 -5.70 -3.17 9.21
C PRO A 87 -4.84 -3.53 8.00
N MET A 88 -4.38 -2.54 7.22
CA MET A 88 -3.48 -2.78 6.09
C MET A 88 -2.16 -3.39 6.58
N VAL A 89 -1.55 -2.82 7.62
CA VAL A 89 -0.33 -3.35 8.23
C VAL A 89 -0.56 -4.75 8.79
N ALA A 90 -1.69 -5.00 9.45
CA ALA A 90 -2.02 -6.32 9.99
C ALA A 90 -2.13 -7.39 8.88
N VAL A 91 -2.77 -7.07 7.76
CA VAL A 91 -2.86 -7.98 6.60
C VAL A 91 -1.49 -8.24 5.99
N ILE A 92 -0.64 -7.22 5.85
CA ILE A 92 0.74 -7.38 5.35
C ILE A 92 1.56 -8.26 6.30
N ALA A 93 1.44 -8.07 7.62
CA ALA A 93 2.13 -8.90 8.60
C ALA A 93 1.68 -10.37 8.55
N ALA A 94 0.40 -10.59 8.23
CA ALA A 94 -0.18 -11.92 8.08
C ALA A 94 -0.08 -12.49 6.64
N MET A 95 0.65 -11.82 5.73
CA MET A 95 0.70 -12.18 4.31
C MET A 95 1.21 -13.61 4.07
N ASN A 96 2.17 -14.09 4.87
CA ASN A 96 2.66 -15.47 4.75
C ASN A 96 1.56 -16.52 5.02
N TYR A 97 0.60 -16.21 5.89
CA TYR A 97 -0.48 -17.14 6.25
C TYR A 97 -1.71 -16.97 5.36
N LEU A 98 -2.15 -15.73 5.17
CA LEU A 98 -3.38 -15.40 4.46
C LEU A 98 -3.19 -15.28 2.94
N GLY A 99 -2.01 -14.86 2.50
CA GLY A 99 -1.79 -14.43 1.13
C GLY A 99 -2.61 -13.22 0.71
N ILE A 100 -2.47 -12.84 -0.55
CA ILE A 100 -3.10 -11.64 -1.11
C ILE A 100 -4.60 -11.83 -1.31
N TYR A 101 -5.07 -13.05 -1.57
CA TYR A 101 -6.48 -13.32 -1.84
C TYR A 101 -7.33 -13.27 -0.56
N ILE A 102 -6.99 -14.08 0.46
CA ILE A 102 -7.73 -14.08 1.73
C ILE A 102 -7.44 -12.77 2.48
N GLY A 103 -6.19 -12.33 2.52
CA GLY A 103 -5.81 -11.07 3.15
C GLY A 103 -6.51 -9.87 2.52
N GLY A 104 -6.54 -9.80 1.18
CA GLY A 104 -7.25 -8.77 0.43
C GLY A 104 -8.76 -8.82 0.64
N ALA A 105 -9.37 -10.01 0.66
CA ALA A 105 -10.79 -10.19 0.96
C ALA A 105 -11.15 -9.65 2.36
N LEU A 106 -10.37 -10.02 3.37
CA LEU A 106 -10.57 -9.57 4.75
C LEU A 106 -10.36 -8.07 4.90
N TYR A 107 -9.31 -7.52 4.29
CA TYR A 107 -9.06 -6.08 4.29
C TYR A 107 -10.21 -5.32 3.63
N LEU A 108 -10.66 -5.78 2.46
CA LEU A 108 -11.76 -5.16 1.72
C LEU A 108 -13.07 -5.22 2.51
N ALA A 109 -13.41 -6.39 3.06
CA ALA A 109 -14.59 -6.57 3.90
C ALA A 109 -14.56 -5.64 5.12
N GLY A 110 -13.44 -5.66 5.86
CA GLY A 110 -13.25 -4.81 7.04
C GLY A 110 -13.35 -3.32 6.69
N TYR A 111 -12.71 -2.89 5.61
CA TYR A 111 -12.78 -1.50 5.17
C TYR A 111 -14.21 -1.10 4.80
N MET A 112 -14.94 -1.93 4.05
CA MET A 112 -16.33 -1.64 3.67
C MET A 112 -17.29 -1.60 4.86
N ILE A 113 -17.07 -2.43 5.89
CA ILE A 113 -17.89 -2.45 7.11
C ILE A 113 -17.58 -1.23 7.99
N PHE A 114 -16.31 -1.04 8.34
CA PHE A 114 -15.92 -0.07 9.37
C PHE A 114 -15.78 1.36 8.85
N VAL A 115 -15.28 1.52 7.62
CA VAL A 115 -15.03 2.84 6.99
C VAL A 115 -16.16 3.20 6.03
N GLY A 116 -16.47 2.29 5.09
CA GLY A 116 -17.47 2.54 4.05
C GLY A 116 -18.92 2.49 4.53
N ARG A 117 -19.20 1.80 5.65
CA ARG A 117 -20.55 1.57 6.20
C ARG A 117 -21.53 1.01 5.16
N HIS A 118 -21.06 0.12 4.29
CA HIS A 118 -21.87 -0.49 3.25
C HIS A 118 -22.79 -1.60 3.79
N HIS A 119 -23.86 -1.90 3.04
CA HIS A 119 -24.76 -3.01 3.37
C HIS A 119 -24.05 -4.36 3.24
N TRP A 120 -24.39 -5.31 4.12
CA TRP A 120 -23.75 -6.63 4.21
C TRP A 120 -23.76 -7.40 2.88
N THR A 121 -24.80 -7.25 2.07
CA THR A 121 -24.84 -7.88 0.74
C THR A 121 -23.76 -7.35 -0.17
N THR A 122 -23.58 -6.02 -0.25
CA THR A 122 -22.50 -5.40 -1.02
C THR A 122 -21.14 -5.81 -0.47
N VAL A 123 -20.99 -5.85 0.85
CA VAL A 123 -19.74 -6.25 1.49
C VAL A 123 -19.33 -7.65 1.04
N ILE A 124 -20.21 -8.65 1.26
CA ILE A 124 -19.93 -10.05 0.94
C ILE A 124 -19.69 -10.22 -0.57
N LEU A 125 -20.53 -9.60 -1.40
CA LEU A 125 -20.46 -9.76 -2.84
C LEU A 125 -19.14 -9.20 -3.39
N VAL A 126 -18.73 -8.00 -2.96
CA VAL A 126 -17.48 -7.38 -3.43
C VAL A 126 -16.26 -8.06 -2.80
N SER A 127 -16.27 -8.36 -1.50
CA SER A 127 -15.12 -8.96 -0.82
C SER A 127 -14.84 -10.40 -1.22
N VAL A 128 -15.81 -11.10 -1.82
CA VAL A 128 -15.63 -12.46 -2.34
C VAL A 128 -15.40 -12.46 -3.85
N LEU A 129 -16.27 -11.81 -4.62
CA LEU A 129 -16.19 -11.88 -6.09
C LEU A 129 -14.95 -11.20 -6.63
N LEU A 130 -14.50 -10.08 -6.04
CA LEU A 130 -13.33 -9.37 -6.55
C LEU A 130 -12.04 -10.19 -6.37
N PRO A 131 -11.69 -10.69 -5.16
CA PRO A 131 -10.51 -11.55 -5.01
C PRO A 131 -10.59 -12.83 -5.84
N LEU A 132 -11.79 -13.42 -5.98
CA LEU A 132 -11.98 -14.60 -6.81
C LEU A 132 -11.76 -14.30 -8.31
N ALA A 133 -12.29 -13.18 -8.81
CA ALA A 133 -12.06 -12.74 -10.18
C ALA A 133 -10.57 -12.47 -10.44
N LEU A 134 -9.88 -11.83 -9.50
CA LEU A 134 -8.42 -11.61 -9.59
C LEU A 134 -7.64 -12.93 -9.54
N PHE A 135 -8.08 -13.92 -8.77
CA PHE A 135 -7.48 -15.25 -8.76
C PHE A 135 -7.56 -15.90 -10.14
N PHE A 136 -8.74 -15.95 -10.76
CA PHE A 136 -8.89 -16.50 -12.11
C PHE A 136 -8.11 -15.69 -13.15
N LEU A 137 -8.16 -14.37 -13.08
CA LEU A 137 -7.45 -13.51 -14.02
C LEU A 137 -5.93 -13.73 -13.96
N PHE A 138 -5.35 -13.66 -12.76
CA PHE A 138 -3.89 -13.76 -12.62
C PHE A 138 -3.40 -15.20 -12.72
N GLU A 139 -3.99 -16.15 -12.00
CA GLU A 139 -3.44 -17.51 -11.95
C GLU A 139 -3.92 -18.37 -13.12
N ARG A 140 -5.16 -18.21 -13.58
CA ARG A 140 -5.71 -19.09 -14.62
C ARG A 140 -5.49 -18.56 -16.03
N TRP A 141 -5.63 -17.25 -16.23
CA TRP A 141 -5.40 -16.64 -17.54
C TRP A 141 -3.98 -16.13 -17.74
N PHE A 142 -3.45 -15.34 -16.80
CA PHE A 142 -2.10 -14.79 -16.94
C PHE A 142 -0.99 -15.72 -16.46
N LEU A 143 -1.34 -16.81 -15.78
CA LEU A 143 -0.39 -17.78 -15.21
C LEU A 143 0.67 -17.10 -14.32
N LEU A 144 0.29 -16.00 -13.66
CA LEU A 144 1.14 -15.21 -12.79
C LEU A 144 0.91 -15.67 -11.34
N PRO A 145 1.86 -16.42 -10.74
CA PRO A 145 1.69 -16.93 -9.38
C PRO A 145 1.72 -15.77 -8.40
N MET A 146 0.64 -15.63 -7.63
CA MET A 146 0.53 -14.65 -6.57
C MET A 146 0.77 -15.29 -5.20
N PRO A 147 1.15 -14.50 -4.18
CA PRO A 147 1.31 -15.01 -2.82
C PRO A 147 -0.05 -15.49 -2.29
N LYS A 148 -0.27 -16.81 -2.28
CA LYS A 148 -1.53 -17.44 -1.82
C LYS A 148 -1.59 -17.60 -0.31
N GLY A 149 -0.43 -17.69 0.33
CA GLY A 149 -0.30 -17.91 1.77
C GLY A 149 -0.61 -19.36 2.15
N LEU A 150 -0.11 -19.76 3.32
CA LEU A 150 -0.19 -21.15 3.80
C LEU A 150 -1.62 -21.71 3.86
N ILE A 151 -2.60 -20.88 4.24
CA ILE A 151 -3.98 -21.33 4.43
C ILE A 151 -4.61 -21.74 3.09
N LEU A 152 -4.47 -20.90 2.07
CA LEU A 152 -5.04 -21.18 0.76
C LEU A 152 -4.26 -22.28 0.03
N GLU A 153 -2.94 -22.32 0.19
CA GLU A 153 -2.10 -23.39 -0.36
C GLU A 153 -2.46 -24.76 0.23
N TYR A 154 -2.65 -24.83 1.55
CA TYR A 154 -3.11 -26.04 2.21
C TYR A 154 -4.48 -26.49 1.69
N LEU A 155 -5.43 -25.55 1.55
CA LEU A 155 -6.77 -25.85 1.05
C LEU A 155 -6.77 -26.38 -0.39
N LEU A 156 -5.94 -25.80 -1.27
CA LEU A 156 -5.93 -26.13 -2.69
C LEU A 156 -5.05 -27.35 -3.02
N PHE A 157 -3.93 -27.53 -2.31
CA PHE A 157 -2.91 -28.51 -2.67
C PHE A 157 -2.64 -29.55 -1.57
N GLY A 158 -3.20 -29.39 -0.37
CA GLY A 158 -3.06 -30.34 0.74
C GLY A 158 -1.64 -30.42 1.31
N ARG A 159 -0.84 -29.35 1.18
CA ARG A 159 0.57 -29.26 1.61
C ARG A 159 0.72 -28.15 2.63
#